data_AF-A0A9E4G201-F1
#
_entry.id   AF-A0A9E4G201-F1
#
_cell.length_a   1.000
_cell.length_b   1.000
_cell.length_c   1.000
_cell.angle_alpha   90.00
_cell.angle_beta   90.00
_cell.angle_gamma   90.00
#
_symmetry.space_group_name_H-M   'P 1'
#
loop_
_entity.id
_entity.type
_entity.pdbx_description
1 polymer ?
#
loop_
_entity_poly.entity_id
_entity_poly.type
_entity_poly.pdbx_seq_one_letter_code
_entity_poly.pdbx_strand_id
1 'polypeptide(L)'
;MDIRRVINESYGRAQKALVMGTSPDALARARERAFVKTLAELLASEYAGDDIRVFSQFGRGNRRDFGAEQLLSDICVCRVGAGQTGGRQSQEFLFVAEVLAQVEIELSREWQREVQALNRLISGSAAEKLLVATLPGRGSAASLETLQAPFAAIPGAAGLALIPHPADWDTAEAEPEVWRLDDGEWIDSS
;
A
#
# COMPACT_ATOMS: atom_id res chain seq x y z
N MET A 1 5.57 -11.60 2.31
CA MET A 1 5.05 -11.03 1.04
C MET A 1 6.18 -10.87 0.02
N ASP A 2 5.99 -11.29 -1.23
CA ASP A 2 6.92 -10.93 -2.34
C ASP A 2 6.64 -9.51 -2.84
N ILE A 3 7.19 -8.52 -2.12
CA ILE A 3 6.92 -7.09 -2.35
C ILE A 3 7.29 -6.68 -3.78
N ARG A 4 8.43 -7.16 -4.28
CA ARG A 4 8.95 -6.77 -5.59
C ARG A 4 8.01 -7.21 -6.70
N ARG A 5 7.60 -8.48 -6.70
CA ARG A 5 6.65 -8.99 -7.70
C ARG A 5 5.33 -8.22 -7.65
N VAL A 6 4.79 -8.02 -6.45
CA VAL A 6 3.51 -7.33 -6.24
C VAL A 6 3.57 -5.88 -6.73
N ILE A 7 4.65 -5.15 -6.46
CA ILE A 7 4.84 -3.77 -6.92
C ILE A 7 5.00 -3.70 -8.44
N ASN A 8 5.86 -4.54 -9.02
CA ASN A 8 6.11 -4.53 -10.46
C ASN A 8 4.86 -4.89 -11.27
N GLU A 9 4.11 -5.89 -10.84
CA GLU A 9 2.84 -6.24 -11.49
C GLU A 9 1.79 -5.14 -11.32
N SER A 10 1.68 -4.54 -10.12
CA SER A 10 0.76 -3.42 -9.88
C SER A 10 1.06 -2.23 -10.79
N TYR A 11 2.35 -1.86 -10.87
CA TYR A 11 2.85 -0.80 -11.74
C TYR A 11 2.56 -1.10 -13.22
N GLY A 12 2.95 -2.28 -13.69
CA GLY A 12 2.78 -2.67 -15.10
C GLY A 12 1.32 -2.77 -15.56
N ARG A 13 0.38 -3.14 -14.67
CA ARG A 13 -1.06 -3.11 -14.98
C ARG A 13 -1.62 -1.70 -14.95
N ALA A 14 -1.20 -0.88 -13.97
CA ALA A 14 -1.66 0.50 -13.84
C ALA A 14 -1.17 1.39 -14.99
N GLN A 15 0.03 1.15 -15.53
CA GLN A 15 0.58 1.88 -16.68
C GLN A 15 -0.32 1.75 -17.93
N LYS A 16 -1.01 0.62 -18.07
CA LYS A 16 -1.95 0.34 -19.16
C LYS A 16 -3.32 0.99 -18.95
N ALA A 17 -3.55 1.70 -17.84
CA ALA A 17 -4.78 2.44 -17.63
C ALA A 17 -4.90 3.56 -18.67
N LEU A 18 -5.79 3.36 -19.64
CA LEU A 18 -6.09 4.36 -20.67
C LEU A 18 -7.16 5.31 -20.16
N VAL A 19 -6.95 6.60 -20.36
CA VAL A 19 -8.02 7.60 -20.20
C VAL A 19 -8.08 8.44 -21.46
N MET A 20 -9.14 8.26 -22.25
CA MET A 20 -9.36 9.05 -23.46
C MET A 20 -9.83 10.47 -23.10
N GLY A 21 -9.15 11.49 -23.62
CA GLY A 21 -9.63 12.88 -23.61
C GLY A 21 -9.51 13.63 -22.27
N THR A 22 -8.66 13.19 -21.34
CA THR A 22 -8.48 13.83 -20.03
C THR A 22 -7.19 14.64 -19.92
N SER A 23 -7.21 15.66 -19.05
CA SER A 23 -6.01 16.39 -18.64
C SER A 23 -4.98 15.45 -17.99
N PRO A 24 -3.68 15.83 -17.98
CA PRO A 24 -2.62 15.07 -17.31
C PRO A 24 -2.97 14.67 -15.86
N ASP A 25 -3.59 15.57 -15.10
CA ASP A 25 -3.98 15.30 -13.70
C ASP A 25 -5.07 14.24 -13.56
N ALA A 26 -5.98 14.14 -14.54
CA ALA A 26 -7.00 13.10 -14.52
C ALA A 26 -6.41 11.74 -14.92
N LEU A 27 -5.43 11.72 -15.84
CA LEU A 27 -4.69 10.50 -16.16
C LEU A 27 -3.86 10.02 -14.97
N ALA A 28 -3.13 10.90 -14.30
CA ALA A 28 -2.34 10.58 -13.10
C ALA A 28 -3.21 9.97 -11.98
N ARG A 29 -4.37 10.58 -11.70
CA ARG A 29 -5.33 10.04 -10.71
C ARG A 29 -5.92 8.70 -11.12
N ALA A 30 -6.22 8.49 -12.39
CA ALA A 30 -6.72 7.21 -12.88
C ALA A 30 -5.67 6.10 -12.75
N ARG A 31 -4.40 6.42 -13.04
CA ARG A 31 -3.24 5.56 -12.87
C ARG A 31 -2.99 5.18 -11.42
N GLU A 32 -2.96 6.16 -10.52
CA GLU A 32 -2.87 5.91 -9.07
C GLU A 32 -4.00 4.99 -8.60
N ARG A 33 -5.24 5.28 -8.98
CA ARG A 33 -6.38 4.41 -8.66
C ARG A 33 -6.23 3.00 -9.20
N ALA A 34 -5.76 2.84 -10.44
CA ALA A 34 -5.53 1.53 -11.04
C ALA A 34 -4.41 0.76 -10.31
N PHE A 35 -3.37 1.46 -9.89
CA PHE A 35 -2.28 0.89 -9.10
C PHE A 35 -2.77 0.38 -7.75
N VAL A 36 -3.44 1.23 -6.96
CA VAL A 36 -3.96 0.85 -5.64
C VAL A 36 -4.92 -0.34 -5.72
N LYS A 37 -5.80 -0.37 -6.72
CA LYS A 37 -6.71 -1.51 -6.94
C LYS A 37 -5.96 -2.79 -7.26
N THR A 38 -5.02 -2.73 -8.19
CA THR A 38 -4.22 -3.90 -8.57
C THR A 38 -3.40 -4.41 -7.39
N LEU A 39 -2.81 -3.50 -6.61
CA LEU A 39 -2.05 -3.82 -5.42
C LEU A 39 -2.92 -4.56 -4.40
N ALA A 40 -4.13 -4.05 -4.13
CA ALA A 40 -5.07 -4.72 -3.24
C ALA A 40 -5.48 -6.13 -3.74
N GLU A 41 -5.71 -6.29 -5.04
CA GLU A 41 -6.05 -7.58 -5.66
C GLU A 41 -4.90 -8.61 -5.56
N LEU A 42 -3.66 -8.16 -5.79
CA LEU A 42 -2.48 -9.01 -5.67
C LEU A 42 -2.21 -9.40 -4.21
N LEU A 43 -2.38 -8.46 -3.27
CA LEU A 43 -2.28 -8.76 -1.83
C LEU A 43 -3.36 -9.75 -1.38
N ALA A 44 -4.59 -9.64 -1.89
CA ALA A 44 -5.63 -10.62 -1.62
C ALA A 44 -5.25 -12.02 -2.10
N SER A 45 -4.54 -12.10 -3.23
CA SER A 45 -4.05 -13.37 -3.79
C SER A 45 -2.87 -13.95 -2.99
N GLU A 46 -1.98 -13.10 -2.47
CA GLU A 46 -0.82 -13.50 -1.68
C GLU A 46 -1.19 -14.09 -0.31
N TYR A 47 -2.10 -13.44 0.42
CA TYR A 47 -2.46 -13.85 1.78
C TYR A 47 -3.54 -14.93 1.85
N ALA A 48 -4.13 -15.32 0.71
CA ALA A 48 -5.15 -16.34 0.48
C ALA A 48 -5.79 -16.97 1.73
N GLY A 49 -7.11 -16.80 1.91
CA GLY A 49 -7.86 -17.48 2.96
C GLY A 49 -9.29 -16.98 3.06
N ASP A 50 -10.20 -17.84 3.50
CA ASP A 50 -11.62 -17.49 3.65
C ASP A 50 -11.86 -16.46 4.77
N ASP A 51 -10.96 -16.42 5.74
CA ASP A 51 -10.90 -15.48 6.87
C ASP A 51 -10.09 -14.21 6.54
N ILE A 52 -9.59 -14.06 5.32
CA ILE A 52 -8.81 -12.88 4.93
C ILE A 52 -9.70 -11.86 4.23
N ARG A 53 -9.55 -10.58 4.61
CA ARG A 53 -10.18 -9.44 3.93
C ARG A 53 -9.13 -8.38 3.63
N VAL A 54 -9.21 -7.81 2.43
CA VAL A 54 -8.37 -6.69 2.03
C VAL A 54 -9.24 -5.44 1.99
N PHE A 55 -8.95 -4.49 2.87
CA PHE A 55 -9.54 -3.15 2.90
C PHE A 55 -8.70 -2.23 2.03
N SER A 56 -9.34 -1.38 1.23
CA SER A 56 -8.63 -0.45 0.36
C SER A 56 -9.50 0.78 0.07
N GLN A 57 -8.89 1.95 -0.06
CA GLN A 57 -9.58 3.20 -0.39
C GLN A 57 -10.46 3.13 -1.65
N PHE A 58 -10.16 2.24 -2.59
CA PHE A 58 -10.96 2.05 -3.81
C PHE A 58 -11.71 0.71 -3.86
N GLY A 59 -11.73 -0.03 -2.75
CA GLY A 59 -12.51 -1.23 -2.54
C GLY A 59 -14.02 -0.93 -2.41
N ARG A 60 -14.83 -1.98 -2.62
CA ARG A 60 -16.30 -1.93 -2.44
C ARG A 60 -16.87 -3.15 -1.69
N GLY A 61 -15.98 -4.04 -1.24
CA GLY A 61 -16.37 -5.39 -0.80
C GLY A 61 -16.72 -5.47 0.68
N ASN A 62 -16.15 -4.61 1.52
CA ASN A 62 -16.16 -4.84 2.97
C ASN A 62 -17.17 -3.98 3.71
N ARG A 63 -17.68 -2.90 3.10
CA ARG A 63 -18.59 -1.97 3.79
C ARG A 63 -19.87 -2.61 4.30
N ARG A 64 -20.39 -3.61 3.60
CA ARG A 64 -21.60 -4.34 4.03
C ARG A 64 -21.39 -5.01 5.39
N ASP A 65 -20.22 -5.61 5.59
CA ASP A 65 -19.95 -6.46 6.75
C ASP A 65 -19.28 -5.69 7.89
N PHE A 66 -18.47 -4.66 7.57
CA PHE A 66 -17.66 -3.92 8.54
C PHE A 66 -18.03 -2.44 8.67
N GLY A 67 -18.97 -1.94 7.86
CA GLY A 67 -19.35 -0.52 7.85
C GLY A 67 -18.34 0.43 7.19
N ALA A 68 -17.18 -0.08 6.75
CA ALA A 68 -16.12 0.70 6.10
C ALA A 68 -15.48 -0.06 4.93
N GLU A 69 -14.99 0.67 3.92
CA GLU A 69 -14.20 0.12 2.81
C GLU A 69 -12.69 0.20 3.03
N GLN A 70 -12.27 1.17 3.84
CA GLN A 70 -10.89 1.43 4.22
C GLN A 70 -10.80 1.52 5.74
N LEU A 71 -9.63 1.19 6.28
CA LEU A 71 -9.30 1.38 7.68
C LEU A 71 -8.41 2.63 7.82
N LEU A 72 -7.36 2.56 8.62
CA LEU A 72 -6.44 3.68 8.88
C LEU A 72 -5.41 3.89 7.76
N SER A 73 -5.14 2.86 6.95
CA SER A 73 -4.17 2.90 5.85
C SER A 73 -4.85 2.75 4.49
N ASP A 74 -4.14 3.14 3.42
CA ASP A 74 -4.66 3.06 2.04
C ASP A 74 -5.04 1.64 1.63
N ILE A 75 -4.28 0.65 2.13
CA ILE A 75 -4.61 -0.78 2.07
C ILE A 75 -4.28 -1.44 3.40
N CYS A 76 -5.22 -2.25 3.92
CA CYS A 76 -4.96 -3.18 5.03
C CYS A 76 -5.35 -4.60 4.62
N VAL A 77 -4.47 -5.56 4.88
CA VAL A 77 -4.81 -6.99 4.81
C VAL A 77 -5.08 -7.47 6.24
N CYS A 78 -6.27 -8.03 6.47
CA CYS A 78 -6.73 -8.39 7.80
C CYS A 78 -7.21 -9.84 7.84
N ARG A 79 -6.94 -10.49 8.97
CA ARG A 79 -7.68 -11.68 9.39
C ARG A 79 -8.95 -11.24 10.10
N VAL A 80 -10.08 -11.85 9.75
CA VAL A 80 -11.38 -11.55 10.33
C VAL A 80 -11.88 -12.72 11.17
N GLY A 81 -12.55 -12.38 12.27
CA GLY A 81 -13.25 -13.31 13.12
C GLY A 81 -14.76 -13.12 13.01
N ALA A 82 -15.51 -14.09 13.50
CA ALA A 82 -16.96 -14.00 13.69
C ALA A 82 -17.28 -13.95 15.19
N GLY A 83 -18.20 -13.08 15.56
CA GLY A 83 -18.75 -12.95 16.90
C GLY A 83 -20.27 -13.10 16.88
N GLN A 84 -20.87 -13.19 18.06
CA GLN A 84 -22.32 -13.18 18.23
C GLN A 84 -22.73 -12.05 19.16
N THR A 85 -23.81 -11.35 18.81
CA THR A 85 -24.41 -10.37 19.70
C THR A 85 -24.97 -11.06 20.95
N GLY A 86 -24.91 -10.40 22.09
CA GLY A 86 -25.55 -10.89 23.32
C GLY A 86 -27.07 -10.69 23.26
N GLY A 87 -27.84 -11.67 23.73
CA GLY A 87 -29.30 -11.55 23.88
C GLY A 87 -30.08 -12.82 23.52
N ARG A 88 -31.41 -12.75 23.59
CA ARG A 88 -32.32 -13.88 23.25
C ARG A 88 -32.35 -14.22 21.75
N GLN A 89 -32.03 -13.25 20.89
CA GLN A 89 -31.85 -13.46 19.45
C GLN A 89 -30.43 -13.03 19.10
N SER A 90 -29.51 -14.00 19.05
CA SER A 90 -28.14 -13.73 18.62
C SER A 90 -28.09 -13.47 17.12
N GLN A 91 -27.28 -12.50 16.73
CA GLN A 91 -26.93 -12.22 15.34
C GLN A 91 -25.42 -12.34 15.20
N GLU A 92 -24.97 -12.96 14.12
CA GLU A 92 -23.56 -13.05 13.80
C GLU A 92 -23.04 -11.71 13.26
N PHE A 93 -21.83 -11.33 13.62
CA PHE A 93 -21.13 -10.18 13.06
C PHE A 93 -19.67 -10.52 12.81
N LEU A 94 -19.07 -9.85 11.82
CA LEU A 94 -17.63 -9.97 11.56
C LEU A 94 -16.87 -8.85 12.27
N PHE A 95 -15.65 -9.15 12.70
CA PHE A 95 -14.72 -8.16 13.25
C PHE A 95 -13.29 -8.43 12.76
N VAL A 96 -12.46 -7.39 12.72
CA VAL A 96 -11.04 -7.53 12.41
C VAL A 96 -10.34 -8.14 13.63
N ALA A 97 -9.84 -9.36 13.49
CA ALA A 97 -9.13 -10.07 14.54
C ALA A 97 -7.65 -9.66 14.59
N GLU A 98 -7.04 -9.46 13.41
CA GLU A 98 -5.62 -9.14 13.27
C GLU A 98 -5.38 -8.37 11.96
N VAL A 99 -4.43 -7.43 11.98
CA VAL A 99 -3.94 -6.77 10.76
C VAL A 99 -2.62 -7.44 10.38
N LEU A 100 -2.59 -8.10 9.22
CA LEU A 100 -1.43 -8.85 8.73
C LEU A 100 -0.46 -7.91 7.99
N ALA A 101 -1.01 -7.04 7.14
CA ALA A 101 -0.25 -6.09 6.35
C ALA A 101 -0.89 -4.70 6.33
N GLN A 102 -0.05 -3.66 6.34
CA GLN A 102 -0.45 -2.27 6.13
C GLN A 102 0.36 -1.65 4.99
N VAL A 103 -0.33 -0.96 4.09
CA VAL A 103 0.30 -0.25 2.98
C VAL A 103 -0.16 1.20 2.98
N GLU A 104 0.80 2.11 2.90
CA GLU A 104 0.58 3.53 2.65
C GLU A 104 1.13 3.88 1.26
N ILE A 105 0.39 4.72 0.53
CA ILE A 105 0.71 5.09 -0.85
C ILE A 105 0.74 6.61 -0.90
N GLU A 106 1.94 7.18 -1.05
CA GLU A 106 2.16 8.62 -1.07
C GLU A 106 2.94 9.00 -2.33
N LEU A 107 2.20 9.24 -3.41
CA LEU A 107 2.76 9.56 -4.73
C LEU A 107 2.92 11.06 -4.98
N SER A 108 2.98 11.91 -3.95
CA SER A 108 3.45 13.27 -4.11
C SER A 108 4.97 13.32 -4.34
N ARG A 109 5.47 14.50 -4.69
CA ARG A 109 6.91 14.79 -4.82
C ARG A 109 7.46 15.52 -3.57
N GLU A 110 6.73 15.46 -2.45
CA GLU A 110 7.02 16.20 -1.22
C GLU A 110 7.43 15.22 -0.12
N TRP A 111 8.71 15.23 0.27
CA TRP A 111 9.25 14.33 1.29
C TRP A 111 8.51 14.43 2.64
N GLN A 112 7.94 15.59 2.98
CA GLN A 112 7.17 15.78 4.21
C GLN A 112 5.94 14.87 4.26
N ARG A 113 5.32 14.61 3.10
CA ARG A 113 4.16 13.73 3.01
C ARG A 113 4.57 12.27 3.14
N GLU A 114 5.72 11.89 2.58
CA GLU A 114 6.30 10.56 2.77
C GLU A 114 6.54 10.26 4.26
N VAL A 115 7.10 11.23 5.00
CA VAL A 115 7.27 11.12 6.46
C VAL A 115 5.93 11.03 7.18
N GLN A 116 4.89 11.75 6.75
CA GLN A 116 3.54 11.60 7.32
C GLN A 116 2.95 10.22 7.06
N ALA A 117 3.18 9.64 5.89
CA ALA A 117 2.79 8.27 5.57
C ALA A 117 3.56 7.24 6.43
N LEU A 118 4.87 7.43 6.62
CA LEU A 118 5.65 6.62 7.55
C LEU A 118 5.11 6.67 8.98
N ASN A 119 4.71 7.84 9.48
CA ASN A 119 4.14 7.97 10.82
C ASN A 119 2.86 7.14 10.99
N ARG A 120 2.03 7.03 9.93
CA ARG A 120 0.85 6.14 9.94
C ARG A 120 1.27 4.67 10.04
N LEU A 121 2.27 4.25 9.27
CA LEU A 121 2.83 2.90 9.35
C LEU A 121 3.41 2.61 10.75
N ILE A 122 4.20 3.50 11.32
CA ILE A 122 4.81 3.35 12.66
C ILE A 122 3.72 3.13 13.73
N SER A 123 2.60 3.85 13.61
CA SER A 123 1.47 3.74 14.56
C SER A 123 0.64 2.46 14.38
N GLY A 124 0.83 1.74 13.28
CA GLY A 124 0.06 0.57 12.92
C GLY A 124 0.57 -0.73 13.54
N SER A 125 -0.35 -1.65 13.84
CA SER A 125 -0.03 -2.93 14.51
C SER A 125 0.34 -4.07 13.56
N ALA A 126 0.40 -3.85 12.24
CA ALA A 126 0.62 -4.94 11.29
C ALA A 126 2.01 -5.56 11.38
N ALA A 127 2.14 -6.86 11.08
CA ALA A 127 3.43 -7.54 11.06
C ALA A 127 4.28 -7.12 9.86
N GLU A 128 3.65 -6.96 8.69
CA GLU A 128 4.29 -6.49 7.45
C GLU A 128 3.78 -5.08 7.10
N LYS A 129 4.70 -4.19 6.74
CA LYS A 129 4.40 -2.80 6.40
C LYS A 129 5.09 -2.39 5.11
N LEU A 130 4.42 -1.58 4.31
CA LEU A 130 4.94 -1.12 3.02
C LEU A 130 4.60 0.35 2.81
N LEU A 131 5.61 1.18 2.55
CA LEU A 131 5.42 2.49 1.98
C LEU A 131 5.65 2.42 0.47
N VAL A 132 4.70 2.89 -0.32
CA VAL A 132 4.90 3.18 -1.74
C VAL A 132 5.00 4.69 -1.91
N ALA A 133 6.12 5.18 -2.44
CA ALA A 133 6.38 6.59 -2.63
C ALA A 133 6.89 6.90 -4.04
N THR A 134 6.96 8.18 -4.39
CA THR A 134 7.47 8.62 -5.69
C THR A 134 8.99 8.48 -5.76
N LEU A 135 9.50 7.86 -6.83
CA LEU A 135 10.91 7.87 -7.17
C LEU A 135 11.32 9.28 -7.65
N PRO A 136 12.27 9.95 -6.97
CA PRO A 136 12.73 11.26 -7.40
C PRO A 136 13.49 11.18 -8.72
N GLY A 137 13.33 12.17 -9.59
CA GLY A 137 14.02 12.21 -10.89
C GLY A 137 15.56 12.30 -10.83
N ARG A 138 16.15 12.44 -9.63
CA ARG A 138 17.62 12.41 -9.41
C ARG A 138 18.12 11.08 -8.84
N GLY A 139 17.27 10.05 -8.80
CA GLY A 139 17.53 8.77 -8.16
C GLY A 139 17.12 8.73 -6.69
N SER A 140 17.15 7.54 -6.10
CA SER A 140 16.61 7.25 -4.77
C SER A 140 17.47 7.69 -3.58
N ALA A 141 18.77 7.94 -3.78
CA ALA A 141 19.73 8.16 -2.69
C ALA A 141 19.29 9.21 -1.65
N ALA A 142 18.81 10.38 -2.09
CA ALA A 142 18.38 11.44 -1.18
C ALA A 142 17.10 11.09 -0.40
N SER A 143 16.17 10.36 -1.03
CA SER A 143 14.98 9.86 -0.34
C SER A 143 15.35 8.77 0.67
N LEU A 144 16.24 7.85 0.30
CA LEU A 144 16.72 6.80 1.19
C LEU A 144 17.40 7.40 2.43
N GLU A 145 18.26 8.41 2.27
CA GLU A 145 18.89 9.12 3.39
C GLU A 145 17.85 9.81 4.29
N THR A 146 16.88 10.51 3.69
CA THR A 146 15.83 11.23 4.42
C THR A 146 14.93 10.29 5.22
N LEU A 147 14.60 9.13 4.65
CA LEU A 147 13.66 8.19 5.23
C LEU A 147 14.33 7.17 6.16
N GLN A 148 15.67 7.05 6.18
CA GLN A 148 16.38 6.02 6.95
C GLN A 148 16.01 6.00 8.43
N ALA A 149 16.11 7.15 9.11
CA ALA A 149 15.79 7.25 10.53
C ALA A 149 14.31 6.97 10.87
N PRO A 150 13.30 7.57 10.20
CA PRO A 150 11.91 7.23 10.49
C PRO A 150 11.56 5.80 10.07
N PHE A 151 12.17 5.25 9.02
CA PHE A 151 11.93 3.87 8.60
C PHE A 151 12.48 2.85 9.61
N ALA A 152 13.65 3.12 10.20
CA ALA A 152 14.21 2.30 11.28
C ALA A 152 13.33 2.26 12.55
N ALA A 153 12.43 3.22 12.73
CA ALA A 153 11.50 3.26 13.85
C ALA A 153 10.24 2.41 13.61
N ILE A 154 10.06 1.85 12.41
CA ILE A 154 8.91 1.01 12.09
C ILE A 154 9.06 -0.35 12.79
N PRO A 155 8.08 -0.78 13.61
CA PRO A 155 8.12 -2.11 14.21
C PRO A 155 7.80 -3.19 13.18
N GLY A 156 8.53 -4.30 13.23
CA GLY A 156 8.28 -5.48 12.37
C GLY A 156 8.99 -5.40 11.02
N ALA A 157 8.47 -6.14 10.04
CA ALA A 157 9.02 -6.15 8.69
C ALA A 157 8.48 -4.95 7.90
N ALA A 158 9.37 -4.17 7.29
CA ALA A 158 9.01 -2.98 6.52
C ALA A 158 9.72 -2.95 5.17
N GLY A 159 8.97 -2.62 4.11
CA GLY A 159 9.48 -2.35 2.76
C GLY A 159 9.19 -0.91 2.32
N LEU A 160 10.04 -0.39 1.44
CA LEU A 160 9.88 0.87 0.73
C LEU A 160 9.90 0.59 -0.76
N ALA A 161 8.83 0.93 -1.47
CA ALA A 161 8.80 0.91 -2.91
C ALA A 161 8.82 2.34 -3.45
N LEU A 162 9.80 2.66 -4.29
CA LEU A 162 9.89 3.92 -5.00
C LEU A 162 9.47 3.69 -6.45
N ILE A 163 8.37 4.30 -6.87
CA ILE A 163 7.85 4.16 -8.24
C ILE A 163 7.84 5.51 -8.94
N PRO A 164 8.04 5.58 -10.27
CA PRO A 164 7.89 6.84 -10.99
C PRO A 164 6.54 7.51 -10.70
N HIS A 165 6.47 8.84 -10.74
CA HIS A 165 5.22 9.55 -10.51
C HIS A 165 4.19 9.20 -11.61
N PRO A 166 2.89 9.00 -11.30
CA PRO A 166 1.87 8.60 -12.28
C PRO A 166 1.75 9.47 -13.55
N ALA A 167 2.05 10.76 -13.41
CA ALA A 167 2.06 11.70 -14.53
C ALA A 167 3.22 11.44 -15.53
N ASP A 168 4.28 10.75 -15.10
CA ASP A 168 5.51 10.58 -15.86
C ASP A 168 5.64 9.17 -16.46
N TRP A 169 4.72 8.24 -16.19
CA TRP A 169 4.85 6.81 -16.57
C TRP A 169 5.00 6.53 -18.08
N ASP A 170 4.65 7.48 -18.94
CA ASP A 170 4.86 7.34 -20.39
C ASP A 170 6.27 7.74 -20.83
N THR A 171 6.95 8.54 -20.03
CA THR A 171 8.27 9.14 -20.32
C THR A 171 9.36 8.69 -19.36
N ALA A 172 8.98 8.05 -18.26
CA ALA A 172 9.91 7.55 -17.26
C ALA A 172 10.65 6.33 -17.82
N GLU A 173 11.98 6.42 -17.87
CA GLU A 173 12.86 5.28 -18.14
C GLU A 173 13.11 4.44 -16.88
N ALA A 174 12.83 4.99 -15.70
CA ALA A 174 13.07 4.33 -14.43
C ALA A 174 12.00 3.27 -14.13
N GLU A 175 12.44 2.12 -13.63
CA GLU A 175 11.58 1.06 -13.12
C GLU A 175 11.32 1.25 -11.61
N PRO A 176 10.29 0.61 -11.03
CA PRO A 176 10.12 0.54 -9.59
C PRO A 176 11.37 0.00 -8.87
N GLU A 177 11.78 0.69 -7.81
CA GLU A 177 12.84 0.24 -6.90
C GLU A 177 12.20 -0.24 -5.59
N VAL A 178 12.68 -1.35 -5.04
CA VAL A 178 12.13 -1.90 -3.78
C VAL A 178 13.27 -2.11 -2.79
N TRP A 179 13.14 -1.49 -1.64
CA TRP A 179 14.16 -1.41 -0.62
C TRP A 179 13.62 -1.98 0.70
N ARG A 180 14.53 -2.55 1.48
CA ARG A 180 14.31 -2.87 2.89
C ARG A 180 15.46 -2.32 3.71
N LEU A 181 15.20 -1.94 4.95
CA LEU A 181 16.25 -1.55 5.87
C LEU A 181 16.67 -2.78 6.69
N ASP A 182 17.94 -3.15 6.63
CA ASP A 182 18.53 -4.29 7.34
C ASP A 182 19.79 -3.82 8.06
N ASP A 183 19.86 -4.04 9.37
CA ASP A 183 20.95 -3.54 10.25
C ASP A 183 21.34 -2.07 10.04
N GLY A 184 20.33 -1.22 9.77
CA GLY A 184 20.52 0.21 9.53
C GLY A 184 20.97 0.58 8.11
N GLU A 185 21.13 -0.38 7.21
CA GLU A 185 21.51 -0.16 5.81
C GLU A 185 20.36 -0.49 4.85
N TRP A 186 20.28 0.29 3.75
CA TRP A 186 19.30 0.03 2.70
C TRP A 186 19.78 -1.11 1.81
N ILE A 187 18.99 -2.17 1.74
CA ILE A 187 19.21 -3.32 0.89
C ILE A 187 18.18 -3.28 -0.25
N ASP A 188 18.68 -3.19 -1.48
CA ASP A 188 17.84 -3.41 -2.65
C ASP A 188 17.32 -4.85 -2.61
N SER A 189 16.00 -4.98 -2.66
CA SER A 189 15.31 -6.26 -2.59
C SER A 189 15.15 -6.86 -3.99
N SER A 190 16.22 -6.81 -4.80
CA SER A 190 16.26 -7.19 -6.21
C SER A 190 15.89 -8.65 -6.47
#